data_AF-A0A7V9DIK8-F1
#
_entry.id   AF-A0A7V9DIK8-F1
#
_cell.length_a   1.000
_cell.length_b   1.000
_cell.length_c   1.000
_cell.angle_alpha   90.00
_cell.angle_beta   90.00
_cell.angle_gamma   90.00
#
_symmetry.space_group_name_H-M   'P 1'
#
loop_
_entity.id
_entity.type
_entity.pdbx_description
1 polymer ?
#
loop_
_entity_poly.entity_id
_entity_poly.type
_entity_poly.pdbx_seq_one_letter_code
_entity_poly.pdbx_strand_id
1 'polypeptide(L)'
;MDERAQEIERVYRERYVGFRNTLAAVTGSYESARDAVQEAFARALRDRASFRVEGSLEAWIFRIALRAALEKRRNGREVPLHD
;
A
#
# COMPACT_ATOMS: atom_id res chain seq x y z
N MET A 1 10.20 9.74 16.31
CA MET A 1 9.01 9.40 15.50
C MET A 1 7.81 10.05 16.17
N ASP A 2 7.05 10.87 15.46
CA ASP A 2 5.79 11.44 15.99
C ASP A 2 4.73 10.34 16.23
N GLU A 3 3.68 10.69 16.98
CA GLU A 3 2.58 9.78 17.33
C GLU A 3 1.98 9.11 16.08
N ARG A 4 1.74 9.89 15.02
CA ARG A 4 1.16 9.37 13.78
C ARG A 4 2.05 8.34 13.11
N ALA A 5 3.36 8.54 13.09
CA ALA A 5 4.29 7.56 12.56
C ALA A 5 4.29 6.24 13.37
N GLN A 6 4.10 6.31 14.69
CA GLN A 6 3.98 5.12 15.54
C GLN A 6 2.67 4.37 15.28
N GLU A 7 1.56 5.08 15.07
CA GLU A 7 0.29 4.46 14.68
C GLU A 7 0.40 3.73 13.32
N ILE A 8 1.08 4.35 12.35
CA ILE A 8 1.33 3.74 11.04
C ILE A 8 2.20 2.48 11.20
N GLU A 9 3.25 2.54 12.03
CA GLU A 9 4.10 1.38 12.32
C GLU A 9 3.31 0.23 12.96
N ARG A 10 2.41 0.54 13.91
CA ARG A 10 1.53 -0.46 14.52
C ARG A 10 0.65 -1.14 13.46
N VAL A 11 0.00 -0.37 12.59
CA VAL A 11 -0.81 -0.92 11.49
C VAL A 11 0.06 -1.78 10.57
N TYR A 12 1.30 -1.37 10.27
CA TYR A 12 2.23 -2.17 9.47
C TYR A 12 2.47 -3.54 10.10
N ARG A 13 2.88 -3.57 11.37
CA ARG A 13 3.21 -4.82 12.09
C ARG A 13 2.01 -5.76 12.18
N GLU A 14 0.82 -5.22 12.40
CA GLU A 14 -0.40 -6.01 12.58
C GLU A 14 -1.01 -6.48 11.25
N ARG A 15 -0.96 -5.65 10.20
CA ARG A 15 -1.79 -5.84 9.00
C ARG A 15 -1.02 -6.14 7.73
N TYR A 16 0.32 -6.12 7.75
CA TYR A 16 1.15 -6.35 6.57
C TYR A 16 0.77 -7.63 5.81
N VAL A 17 0.65 -8.77 6.50
CA VAL A 17 0.33 -10.06 5.88
C VAL A 17 -1.07 -10.04 5.25
N GLY A 18 -2.05 -9.47 5.97
CA GLY A 18 -3.42 -9.33 5.46
C GLY A 18 -3.49 -8.45 4.21
N PHE A 19 -2.83 -7.29 4.24
CA PHE A 19 -2.77 -6.40 3.08
C PHE A 19 -2.11 -7.08 1.88
N ARG A 20 -0.93 -7.68 2.08
CA ARG A 20 -0.21 -8.38 1.01
C ARG A 20 -1.06 -9.49 0.39
N ASN A 21 -1.71 -10.31 1.21
CA ASN A 21 -2.54 -11.42 0.72
C ASN A 21 -3.74 -10.90 -0.11
N THR A 22 -4.42 -9.85 0.38
CA THR A 22 -5.52 -9.21 -0.37
C THR A 22 -5.04 -8.60 -1.68
N LEU A 23 -3.89 -7.91 -1.68
CA LEU A 23 -3.36 -7.26 -2.88
C LEU A 23 -2.72 -8.25 -3.86
N ALA A 24 -2.36 -9.46 -3.44
CA ALA A 24 -1.89 -10.50 -4.36
C ALA A 24 -2.97 -10.91 -5.36
N ALA A 25 -4.24 -10.97 -4.92
CA ALA A 25 -5.38 -11.20 -5.83
C ALA A 25 -5.58 -10.04 -6.82
N VAL A 26 -5.21 -8.81 -6.44
CA VAL A 26 -5.31 -7.63 -7.31
C VAL A 26 -4.16 -7.57 -8.30
N THR A 27 -2.93 -7.77 -7.84
CA THR A 27 -1.71 -7.62 -8.65
C THR A 27 -1.36 -8.87 -9.47
N GLY A 28 -1.91 -10.04 -9.10
CA GLY A 28 -1.61 -11.32 -9.74
C GLY A 28 -0.34 -12.01 -9.20
N SER A 29 0.41 -11.38 -8.30
CA SER A 29 1.58 -12.00 -7.66
C SER A 29 1.84 -11.47 -6.25
N TYR A 30 2.44 -12.28 -5.38
CA TYR A 30 2.83 -11.85 -4.04
C TYR A 30 3.97 -10.83 -4.03
N GLU A 31 4.82 -10.85 -5.05
CA GLU A 31 5.92 -9.90 -5.21
C GLU A 31 5.39 -8.50 -5.50
N SER A 32 4.56 -8.35 -6.53
CA SER A 32 3.93 -7.06 -6.86
C SER A 32 3.04 -6.55 -5.72
N ALA A 33 2.37 -7.45 -4.99
CA ALA A 33 1.60 -7.10 -3.80
C ALA A 33 2.48 -6.59 -2.66
N ARG A 34 3.62 -7.23 -2.40
CA ARG A 34 4.60 -6.79 -1.40
C ARG A 34 5.05 -5.36 -1.70
N ASP A 35 5.42 -5.08 -2.94
CA ASP A 35 5.84 -3.74 -3.34
C ASP A 35 4.73 -2.70 -3.14
N ALA A 36 3.49 -3.04 -3.52
CA ALA A 36 2.35 -2.14 -3.34
C ALA A 36 2.12 -1.81 -1.86
N VAL A 37 2.26 -2.80 -0.96
CA VAL A 37 2.19 -2.57 0.48
C VAL A 37 3.34 -1.67 0.95
N GLN A 38 4.58 -1.97 0.56
CA GLN A 38 5.73 -1.18 0.98
C GLN A 38 5.61 0.28 0.53
N GLU A 39 5.23 0.52 -0.71
CA GLU A 39 5.01 1.85 -1.24
C GLU A 39 3.87 2.57 -0.50
N ALA A 40 2.79 1.87 -0.17
CA ALA A 40 1.69 2.47 0.57
C ALA A 40 2.09 2.96 1.96
N PHE A 41 2.87 2.17 2.70
CA PHE A 41 3.36 2.57 4.01
C PHE A 41 4.40 3.69 3.91
N ALA A 42 5.27 3.68 2.88
CA ALA A 42 6.20 4.77 2.63
C ALA A 42 5.48 6.09 2.31
N ARG A 43 4.45 6.05 1.46
CA ARG A 43 3.58 7.21 1.14
C ARG A 43 2.80 7.65 2.38
N ALA A 44 2.25 6.71 3.15
CA ALA A 44 1.52 7.02 4.39
C ALA A 44 2.42 7.73 5.41
N LEU A 45 3.66 7.27 5.61
CA LEU A 45 4.63 7.93 6.49
C LEU A 45 4.98 9.33 5.98
N ARG A 46 5.19 9.49 4.67
CA ARG A 46 5.48 10.80 4.06
C ARG A 46 4.33 11.79 4.27
N ASP A 47 3.11 11.35 4.01
CA ASP A 47 1.92 12.20 3.96
C ASP A 47 1.10 12.17 5.26
N ARG A 48 1.65 11.62 6.34
CA ARG A 48 0.96 11.36 7.61
C ARG A 48 0.29 12.60 8.24
N ALA A 49 0.81 13.79 7.97
CA ALA A 49 0.24 15.05 8.44
C ALA A 49 -1.07 15.43 7.73
N SER A 50 -1.34 14.87 6.54
CA SER A 50 -2.56 15.12 5.76
C SER A 50 -3.74 14.22 6.13
N PHE A 51 -3.52 13.19 6.94
CA PHE A 51 -4.58 12.29 7.37
C PHE A 51 -5.58 13.01 8.27
N ARG A 52 -6.86 12.98 7.89
CA ARG A 52 -7.98 13.54 8.65
C ARG A 52 -8.70 12.42 9.40
N VAL A 53 -9.12 12.71 10.64
CA VAL A 53 -9.71 11.74 11.60
C VAL A 53 -11.12 11.26 11.20
N GLU A 54 -11.66 11.71 10.08
CA GLU A 54 -12.98 11.30 9.56
C GLU A 54 -13.07 9.81 9.12
N GLY A 55 -12.02 9.01 9.34
CA GLY A 55 -12.01 7.57 9.11
C GLY A 55 -10.86 6.88 9.85
N SER A 56 -10.74 5.55 9.71
CA SER A 56 -9.63 4.81 10.32
C SER A 56 -8.33 5.01 9.54
N LEU A 57 -7.22 5.11 10.27
CA LEU A 57 -5.87 5.18 9.69
C LEU A 57 -5.60 3.96 8.81
N GLU A 58 -6.01 2.77 9.26
CA GLU A 58 -5.90 1.53 8.49
C GLU A 58 -6.61 1.62 7.14
N ALA A 59 -7.87 2.08 7.11
CA ALA A 59 -8.64 2.20 5.87
C ALA A 59 -8.02 3.24 4.93
N TRP A 60 -7.42 4.31 5.46
CA TRP A 60 -6.66 5.27 4.67
C TRP A 60 -5.42 4.64 4.04
N ILE A 61 -4.60 3.91 4.80
CA ILE A 61 -3.42 3.21 4.27
C ILE A 61 -3.83 2.14 3.25
N PHE A 62 -4.90 1.39 3.52
CA PHE A 62 -5.40 0.38 2.60
C PHE A 62 -5.83 0.98 1.25
N ARG A 63 -6.45 2.17 1.25
CA ARG A 63 -6.77 2.90 0.00
C ARG A 63 -5.53 3.28 -0.79
N ILE A 64 -4.45 3.70 -0.13
CA ILE A 64 -3.17 3.97 -0.80
C ILE A 64 -2.61 2.68 -1.41
N ALA A 65 -2.64 1.58 -0.66
CA ALA A 65 -2.13 0.29 -1.10
C ALA A 65 -2.92 -0.30 -2.27
N LEU A 66 -4.26 -0.19 -2.25
CA LEU A 66 -5.11 -0.62 -3.35
C LEU A 66 -4.82 0.19 -4.62
N ARG A 67 -4.61 1.51 -4.52
CA ARG A 67 -4.23 2.34 -5.67
C ARG A 67 -2.89 1.90 -6.26
N ALA A 68 -1.86 1.71 -5.42
CA ALA A 68 -0.55 1.23 -5.86
C ALA A 68 -0.62 -0.15 -6.53
N ALA A 69 -1.45 -1.06 -6.00
CA ALA A 69 -1.67 -2.38 -6.59
C ALA A 69 -2.35 -2.31 -7.97
N LEU A 70 -3.35 -1.44 -8.13
CA LEU A 70 -4.03 -1.22 -9.42
C LEU A 70 -3.09 -0.61 -10.46
N GLU A 71 -2.22 0.32 -10.07
CA GLU A 71 -1.16 0.89 -10.91
C GLU A 71 -0.19 -0.19 -11.39
N LYS A 72 0.33 -1.01 -10.47
CA LYS A 72 1.22 -2.15 -10.80
C LYS A 72 0.57 -3.14 -11.74
N ARG A 73 -0.71 -3.49 -11.51
CA ARG A 73 -1.47 -4.38 -12.40
C ARG A 73 -1.58 -3.81 -13.82
N ARG A 74 -1.77 -2.49 -13.96
CA ARG A 74 -1.87 -1.85 -15.28
C ARG A 74 -0.52 -1.89 -16.01
N ASN A 75 0.56 -1.53 -15.33
CA ASN A 75 1.88 -1.43 -15.95
C ASN A 75 2.49 -2.81 -16.24
N GLY A 76 2.19 -3.84 -15.43
CA GLY A 76 2.59 -5.23 -15.73
C GLY A 76 1.91 -5.85 -16.96
N ARG A 77 0.97 -5.15 -17.59
CA ARG A 77 0.33 -5.54 -18.86
C ARG A 77 0.93 -4.83 -20.07
N GLU A 78 1.85 -3.88 -19.87
CA GLU A 78 2.64 -3.31 -20.96
C GLU A 78 3.63 -4.40 -21.41
N VAL A 79 3.30 -5.06 -22.52
CA VAL A 79 4.22 -5.95 -23.23
C VAL A 79 5.43 -5.09 -23.61
N PRO A 80 6.68 -5.51 -23.31
CA PRO A 80 7.84 -4.79 -23.80
C PRO A 80 7.71 -4.70 -25.32
N LEU A 81 7.60 -3.48 -25.85
CA LEU A 81 7.87 -3.25 -27.26
C LEU A 81 9.36 -3.53 -27.43
N HIS A 82 9.66 -4.76 -27.85
CA HIS A 82 10.97 -5.11 -28.35
C HIS A 82 11.09 -4.40 -29.71
N ASP A 83 11.84 -3.30 -29.73
CA ASP A 83 12.49 -2.81 -30.95
C ASP A 83 13.65 -3.76 -31.33
#